data_AF-A0A0F9B821-F1
#
_entry.id   AF-A0A0F9B821-F1
#
_cell.length_a   1.000
_cell.length_b   1.000
_cell.length_c   1.000
_cell.angle_alpha   90.00
_cell.angle_beta   90.00
_cell.angle_gamma   90.00
#
_symmetry.space_group_name_H-M   'P 1'
#
loop_
_entity.id
_entity.type
_entity.pdbx_description
1 polymer ?
#
loop_
_entity_poly.entity_id
_entity_poly.type
_entity_poly.pdbx_seq_one_letter_code
_entity_poly.pdbx_strand_id
1 'polypeptide(L)'
;MWIRRLHRTIGIIFAPFFIITGTTGAILLWRTTGRYGHEVHERLIGLHNWEVVGQFVGVILAAGLLTMTVTGVTLRVQMWRRKRRAKS
;
A
#
# COMPACT_ATOMS: atom_id res chain seq x y z
N MET A 1 -8.98 -1.15 -21.12
CA MET A 1 -9.84 -0.47 -20.12
C MET A 1 -10.00 -1.27 -18.83
N TRP A 2 -10.08 -2.61 -18.93
CA TRP A 2 -10.22 -3.51 -17.77
C TRP A 2 -9.15 -3.33 -16.68
N ILE A 3 -7.86 -3.29 -17.02
CA ILE A 3 -6.76 -3.06 -16.05
C ILE A 3 -6.94 -1.76 -15.26
N ARG A 4 -7.42 -0.68 -15.90
CA ARG A 4 -7.67 0.59 -15.23
C ARG A 4 -8.82 0.48 -14.23
N ARG A 5 -9.89 -0.27 -14.56
CA ARG A 5 -11.00 -0.52 -13.63
C ARG A 5 -10.52 -1.37 -12.46
N LEU A 6 -9.78 -2.44 -12.71
CA LEU A 6 -9.21 -3.30 -11.67
C LEU A 6 -8.33 -2.50 -10.69
N HIS A 7 -7.36 -1.73 -11.20
CA HIS A 7 -6.51 -0.87 -10.39
C HIS A 7 -7.31 0.13 -9.56
N ARG A 8 -8.34 0.76 -10.15
CA ARG A 8 -9.19 1.72 -9.42
C ARG A 8 -9.98 1.03 -8.31
N THR A 9 -10.59 -0.11 -8.58
CA THR A 9 -11.42 -0.84 -7.61
C THR A 9 -10.58 -1.35 -6.45
N ILE A 10 -9.46 -2.02 -6.73
CA ILE A 10 -8.53 -2.49 -5.69
C ILE A 10 -7.99 -1.30 -4.90
N GLY A 11 -7.61 -0.21 -5.58
CA GLY A 11 -7.13 0.99 -4.93
C GLY A 11 -8.13 1.59 -3.94
N ILE A 12 -9.42 1.66 -4.30
CA ILE A 12 -10.46 2.17 -3.40
C ILE A 12 -10.67 1.25 -2.19
N ILE A 13 -10.73 -0.07 -2.42
CA ILE A 13 -10.97 -1.05 -1.35
C ILE A 13 -9.81 -1.07 -0.36
N PHE A 14 -8.57 -1.04 -0.85
CA PHE A 14 -7.38 -1.20 -0.02
C PHE A 14 -6.77 0.12 0.48
N ALA A 15 -7.17 1.27 -0.07
CA ALA A 15 -6.68 2.59 0.34
C ALA A 15 -6.68 2.82 1.86
N PRO A 16 -7.79 2.62 2.61
CA PRO A 16 -7.78 2.91 4.04
C PRO A 16 -6.76 2.04 4.79
N PHE A 17 -6.63 0.77 4.41
CA PHE A 17 -5.68 -0.15 5.03
C PHE A 17 -4.23 0.22 4.71
N PHE A 18 -3.93 0.60 3.46
CA PHE A 18 -2.60 1.06 3.09
C PHE A 18 -2.23 2.39 3.72
N ILE A 19 -3.20 3.28 3.92
CA ILE A 19 -2.98 4.53 4.66
C ILE A 19 -2.60 4.21 6.10
N ILE A 20 -3.37 3.38 6.81
CA ILE A 20 -3.07 3.00 8.20
C ILE A 20 -1.71 2.30 8.30
N THR A 21 -1.45 1.33 7.42
CA THR A 21 -0.19 0.57 7.41
C THR A 21 0.99 1.48 7.08
N GLY A 22 0.83 2.36 6.10
CA GLY A 22 1.88 3.31 5.68
C GLY A 22 2.18 4.37 6.74
N THR A 23 1.15 4.93 7.39
CA THR A 23 1.34 5.95 8.43
C THR A 23 1.97 5.37 9.68
N THR A 24 1.49 4.21 10.15
CA THR A 24 2.09 3.51 11.29
C THR A 24 3.53 3.10 11.00
N GLY A 25 3.81 2.55 9.82
CA GLY A 25 5.16 2.19 9.39
C GLY A 25 6.08 3.41 9.29
N ALA A 26 5.60 4.53 8.75
CA ALA A 26 6.35 5.77 8.70
C ALA A 26 6.70 6.27 10.11
N ILE A 27 5.74 6.31 11.03
CA ILE A 27 5.99 6.74 12.42
C ILE A 27 7.02 5.82 13.09
N LEU A 28 6.94 4.51 12.86
CA LEU A 28 7.88 3.51 13.40
C LEU A 28 9.32 3.70 12.93
N LEU A 29 9.58 4.39 11.81
CA LEU A 29 10.95 4.72 11.39
C LEU A 29 11.66 5.63 12.40
N TRP A 30 10.93 6.41 13.19
CA TRP A 30 11.47 7.28 14.24
C TRP A 30 11.50 6.63 15.62
N ARG A 31 11.31 5.31 15.74
CA ARG A 31 11.27 4.60 17.03
C ARG A 31 12.49 4.83 17.93
N THR A 32 13.66 5.09 17.35
CA THR A 32 14.93 5.30 18.08
C THR A 32 15.10 6.72 18.60
N THR A 33 14.24 7.66 18.20
CA THR A 33 14.35 9.07 18.60
C THR A 33 13.76 9.38 19.98
N GLY A 34 13.21 8.38 20.67
CA GLY A 34 12.58 8.56 21.99
C GLY A 34 11.31 9.42 21.98
N ARG A 35 10.75 9.72 20.79
CA ARG A 35 9.62 10.65 20.63
C ARG A 35 8.28 10.14 21.16
N TYR A 36 8.15 8.84 21.44
CA TYR A 36 6.95 8.25 22.02
C TYR A 36 7.31 7.08 22.94
N GLY A 37 6.51 6.89 23.99
CA GLY A 37 6.75 5.87 25.02
C GLY A 37 6.61 4.43 24.51
N HIS A 38 7.08 3.49 25.32
CA HIS A 38 7.09 2.05 25.00
C HIS A 38 5.69 1.50 24.66
N GLU A 39 4.66 1.92 25.39
CA GLU A 39 3.28 1.49 25.14
C GLU A 39 2.77 1.92 23.75
N VAL A 40 3.06 3.17 23.34
CA VAL A 40 2.68 3.67 22.02
C VAL A 40 3.43 2.91 20.92
N HIS A 41 4.69 2.53 21.19
CA HIS A 41 5.48 1.73 20.27
C HIS A 41 4.85 0.36 20.02
N GLU A 42 4.49 -0.38 21.07
CA GLU A 42 3.87 -1.69 20.93
C GLU A 42 2.52 -1.61 20.20
N ARG A 43 1.69 -0.61 20.51
CA ARG A 43 0.42 -0.38 19.80
C ARG A 43 0.63 -0.09 18.31
N LEU A 44 1.64 0.72 17.97
CA LEU A 44 1.97 1.02 16.58
C LEU A 44 2.47 -0.22 15.84
N ILE A 45 3.29 -1.06 16.47
CA ILE A 45 3.73 -2.34 15.90
C ILE A 45 2.52 -3.25 15.66
N GLY A 46 1.67 -3.44 16.66
CA GLY A 46 0.49 -4.30 16.54
C GLY A 46 -0.48 -3.83 15.45
N LEU A 47 -0.66 -2.50 15.31
CA LEU A 47 -1.50 -1.92 14.26
C LEU A 47 -0.86 -2.06 12.88
N HIS A 48 0.46 -1.86 12.76
CA HIS A 48 1.19 -2.00 11.49
C HIS A 48 1.23 -3.45 11.00
N ASN A 49 1.46 -4.39 11.91
CA ASN A 49 1.52 -5.82 11.64
C ASN A 49 0.14 -6.47 11.52
N TRP A 50 -0.93 -5.72 11.76
CA TRP A 50 -2.31 -6.23 11.80
C TRP A 50 -2.50 -7.39 12.79
N GLU A 51 -1.73 -7.41 13.87
CA GLU A 51 -1.77 -8.46 14.91
C GLU A 51 -3.17 -8.56 15.55
N VAL A 52 -3.88 -7.43 15.64
CA VAL A 52 -5.23 -7.34 16.21
C VAL A 52 -6.29 -8.06 15.35
N VAL A 53 -6.09 -8.12 14.03
CA VAL A 53 -7.08 -8.68 13.09
C VAL A 53 -6.67 -10.06 12.56
N GLY A 54 -5.40 -10.42 12.72
CA GLY A 54 -4.85 -11.74 12.42
C GLY A 54 -3.99 -11.78 11.16
N GLN A 55 -3.06 -12.74 11.12
CA GLN A 55 -2.01 -12.88 10.09
C GLN A 55 -2.54 -12.90 8.65
N PHE A 56 -3.75 -13.40 8.43
CA PHE A 56 -4.38 -13.44 7.10
C PHE A 56 -4.62 -12.06 6.50
N VAL A 57 -4.89 -11.04 7.33
CA VAL A 57 -5.10 -9.66 6.85
C VAL A 57 -3.81 -9.12 6.25
N GLY A 58 -2.67 -9.32 6.92
CA GLY A 58 -1.36 -8.91 6.41
C GLY A 58 -1.06 -9.49 5.01
N VAL A 59 -1.38 -10.78 4.80
CA VAL A 59 -1.20 -11.44 3.49
C VAL A 59 -2.10 -10.84 2.42
N ILE A 60 -3.38 -10.59 2.73
CA ILE A 60 -4.34 -9.99 1.79
C ILE A 60 -3.90 -8.56 1.42
N LEU A 61 -3.44 -7.77 2.39
CA LEU A 61 -2.93 -6.42 2.15
C LEU A 61 -1.66 -6.44 1.29
N ALA A 62 -0.72 -7.35 1.57
CA ALA A 62 0.47 -7.52 0.75
C ALA A 62 0.12 -7.88 -0.71
N ALA A 63 -0.81 -8.82 -0.91
CA ALA A 63 -1.30 -9.19 -2.24
C ALA A 63 -2.00 -8.03 -2.96
N GLY A 64 -2.81 -7.25 -2.23
CA GLY A 64 -3.44 -6.03 -2.74
C GLY A 64 -2.40 -5.01 -3.20
N LEU A 65 -1.35 -4.79 -2.40
CA LEU A 65 -0.31 -3.81 -2.69
C LEU A 65 0.52 -4.23 -3.91
N LEU A 66 0.89 -5.50 -4.00
CA LEU A 66 1.57 -6.06 -5.17
C LEU A 66 0.73 -5.90 -6.43
N THR A 67 -0.56 -6.22 -6.34
CA THR A 67 -1.49 -6.06 -7.47
C THR A 67 -1.60 -4.60 -7.90
N MET A 68 -1.68 -3.66 -6.96
CA MET A 68 -1.68 -2.23 -7.23
C MET A 68 -0.40 -1.76 -7.92
N THR A 69 0.76 -2.20 -7.45
CA THR A 69 2.05 -1.87 -8.06
C THR A 69 2.15 -2.40 -9.49
N VAL A 70 1.86 -3.68 -9.71
CA VAL A 70 1.95 -4.32 -11.05
C VAL A 70 0.99 -3.65 -12.04
N THR A 71 -0.27 -3.43 -11.63
CA THR A 71 -1.27 -2.79 -12.49
C THR A 71 -0.92 -1.32 -12.76
N GLY A 72 -0.42 -0.58 -11.78
CA GLY A 72 0.04 0.80 -11.94
C GLY A 72 1.20 0.94 -12.93
N VAL A 73 2.24 0.11 -12.78
CA VAL A 73 3.39 0.06 -13.71
C VAL A 73 2.92 -0.29 -15.13
N THR A 74 2.05 -1.29 -15.26
CA THR A 74 1.49 -1.72 -16.54
C THR A 74 0.74 -0.57 -17.23
N LEU A 75 -0.10 0.16 -16.50
CA LEU A 75 -0.82 1.33 -17.03
C LEU A 75 0.16 2.42 -17.47
N ARG A 76 1.22 2.68 -16.69
CA ARG A 76 2.23 3.68 -17.04
C ARG A 76 2.95 3.33 -18.34
N VAL A 77 3.37 2.08 -18.50
CA VAL A 77 4.04 1.59 -19.72
C VAL A 77 3.09 1.67 -20.92
N GLN A 78 1.82 1.26 -20.77
CA GLN A 78 0.83 1.35 -21.85
C GLN A 78 0.61 2.79 -22.31
N MET A 79 0.48 3.73 -21.37
CA MET A 79 0.32 5.16 -21.71
C MET A 79 1.54 5.70 -22.44
N TRP A 80 2.74 5.32 -22.02
CA TRP A 80 3.98 5.75 -22.67
C TRP A 80 4.12 5.19 -24.09
N ARG A 81 3.82 3.89 -24.29
CA ARG A 81 3.83 3.26 -25.63
C ARG A 81 2.84 3.94 -26.58
N ARG A 82 1.62 4.26 -26.10
CA ARG A 82 0.62 5.00 -26.88
C ARG A 82 1.11 6.39 -27.29
N LYS A 83 1.74 7.12 -26.36
CA LYS A 83 2.29 8.45 -26.62
C LYS A 83 3.42 8.41 -27.66
N ARG A 84 4.24 7.36 -27.70
CA ARG A 84 5.27 7.17 -28.74
C ARG A 84 4.66 6.89 -30.11
N ARG A 85 3.66 6.01 -30.19
CA ARG A 85 3.00 5.67 -31.46
C ARG A 85 2.26 6.85 -32.09
N ALA A 86 1.71 7.76 -31.29
CA ALA A 86 1.05 8.97 -31.80
C ALA A 86 2.02 10.05 -32.30
N LYS A 87 3.33 9.87 -32.12
CA LYS A 87 4.39 10.78 -32.58
C LYS A 87 5.17 10.25 -33.79
N SER A 88 4.95 8.99 -34.16
CA SER A 88 5.53 8.34 -35.34
C SER A 88 4.51 8.36 -36.46
#